data_AF-A0A7V9GS18-F1
#
_entry.id   AF-A0A7V9GS18-F1
#
_cell.length_a   1.000
_cell.length_b   1.000
_cell.length_c   1.000
_cell.angle_alpha   90.00
_cell.angle_beta   90.00
_cell.angle_gamma   90.00
#
_symmetry.space_group_name_H-M   'P 1'
#
loop_
_entity.id
_entity.type
_entity.pdbx_description
1 polymer ?
#
loop_
_entity_poly.entity_id
_entity_poly.type
_entity_poly.pdbx_seq_one_letter_code
_entity_poly.pdbx_strand_id
1 'polypeptide(L)' 'MSFAAGIVDWAALGKVILFSFIAVIVVSAAYSFGILGATQFAEARRSSRSGAAVGFALLTGVCGAVVIAAVVFGIGYLVS' A
#
# COMPACT_ATOMS: atom_id res chain seq x y z
N MET A 1 -9.10 34.88 22.88
CA MET A 1 -8.63 33.49 22.78
C MET A 1 -9.80 32.65 22.29
N SER A 2 -9.82 32.25 21.02
CA SER A 2 -11.00 31.67 20.38
C SER A 2 -11.17 30.18 20.76
N PHE A 3 -12.43 29.77 20.93
CA PHE A 3 -12.88 28.43 21.34
C PHE A 3 -12.28 27.25 20.52
N ALA A 4 -11.76 27.51 19.32
CA ALA A 4 -11.20 26.48 18.43
C ALA A 4 -9.87 25.86 18.92
N ALA A 5 -9.10 26.58 19.74
CA ALA A 5 -7.77 26.11 20.18
C ALA A 5 -7.83 25.04 21.28
N GLY A 6 -8.95 24.93 22.02
CA GLY A 6 -9.10 23.98 23.13
C GLY A 6 -9.83 22.69 22.77
N ILE A 7 -10.52 22.64 21.62
CA ILE A 7 -11.35 21.50 21.20
C ILE A 7 -10.63 20.63 20.17
N VAL A 8 -9.81 21.26 19.32
CA VAL A 8 -9.12 20.57 18.22
C VAL A 8 -7.67 20.33 18.62
N ASP A 9 -7.26 19.06 18.65
CA ASP A 9 -5.85 18.70 18.71
C ASP A 9 -5.22 18.88 17.32
N TRP A 10 -4.71 20.08 17.09
CA TRP A 10 -4.02 20.46 15.86
C TRP A 10 -2.76 19.62 15.58
N ALA A 11 -2.11 19.09 16.62
CA ALA A 11 -0.92 18.26 16.46
C ALA A 11 -1.30 16.85 15.99
N ALA A 12 -2.35 16.25 16.54
CA ALA A 12 -2.89 14.99 16.05
C ALA A 12 -3.41 15.13 14.62
N LEU A 13 -4.14 16.20 14.33
CA LEU A 13 -4.72 16.46 13.00
C LEU A 13 -3.63 16.59 11.93
N GLY A 14 -2.55 17.32 12.23
CA GLY A 14 -1.39 17.42 11.34
C GLY A 14 -0.73 16.06 11.05
N LYS A 15 -0.58 15.20 12.07
CA LYS A 15 -0.04 13.84 11.88
C LYS A 15 -0.93 13.00 10.98
N VAL A 16 -2.25 13.02 11.19
CA VAL A 16 -3.20 12.26 10.37
C VAL A 16 -3.13 12.68 8.91
N ILE A 17 -3.08 13.98 8.63
CA ILE A 17 -2.94 14.50 7.25
C ILE A 17 -1.65 13.99 6.61
N LEU A 18 -0.52 14.07 7.31
CA LEU A 18 0.75 13.62 6.76
C LEU A 18 0.76 12.11 6.48
N PHE A 19 0.33 11.30 7.45
CA PHE A 19 0.34 9.84 7.32
C PHE A 19 -0.67 9.35 6.29
N SER A 20 -1.85 9.97 6.18
CA SER A 20 -2.83 9.63 5.15
C SER A 20 -2.31 9.94 3.75
N PHE A 21 -1.61 11.06 3.56
CA PHE A 21 -0.98 11.38 2.29
C PHE A 21 0.08 10.34 1.89
N ILE A 22 0.97 9.99 2.82
CA ILE A 22 1.99 8.96 2.60
C ILE A 22 1.33 7.61 2.30
N ALA A 23 0.30 7.23 3.05
CA ALA A 23 -0.42 5.97 2.85
C ALA A 23 -1.02 5.87 1.44
N VAL A 24 -1.66 6.93 0.95
CA VAL A 24 -2.22 6.95 -0.41
C VAL A 24 -1.13 6.72 -1.47
N ILE A 25 0.01 7.40 -1.35
CA ILE A 25 1.12 7.23 -2.30
C ILE A 25 1.68 5.81 -2.26
N VAL A 26 1.95 5.29 -1.06
CA VAL A 26 2.57 3.97 -0.87
C VAL A 26 1.65 2.86 -1.38
N VAL A 27 0.36 2.91 -1.04
CA VAL A 27 -0.61 1.90 -1.49
C VAL A 27 -0.79 1.95 -3.00
N SER A 28 -0.88 3.15 -3.59
CA SER A 28 -1.02 3.31 -5.04
C SER A 28 0.20 2.79 -5.80
N ALA A 29 1.40 3.09 -5.29
CA ALA A 29 2.65 2.58 -5.86
C ALA A 29 2.74 1.05 -5.75
N ALA A 30 2.47 0.50 -4.56
CA ALA A 30 2.50 -0.95 -4.33
C ALA A 30 1.54 -1.68 -5.26
N TYR A 31 0.30 -1.19 -5.41
CA TYR A 31 -0.68 -1.80 -6.30
C TYR A 31 -0.27 -1.72 -7.77
N SER A 32 0.29 -0.58 -8.20
CA SER A 32 0.81 -0.40 -9.57
C SER A 32 1.93 -1.39 -9.89
N PHE A 33 2.90 -1.56 -8.99
CA PHE A 33 3.95 -2.57 -9.15
C PHE A 33 3.40 -4.00 -9.12
N GLY A 34 2.37 -4.25 -8.31
CA GLY A 34 1.69 -5.55 -8.29
C GLY A 34 1.07 -5.90 -9.63
N ILE A 35 0.36 -4.95 -10.26
CA ILE A 35 -0.21 -5.10 -11.61
C ILE A 35 0.89 -5.32 -12.65
N LEU A 36 1.95 -4.51 -12.63
CA LEU A 36 3.09 -4.66 -13.54
C LEU A 36 3.75 -6.04 -13.42
N GLY A 37 3.94 -6.54 -12.20
CA GLY A 37 4.41 -7.91 -11.98
C GLY A 37 3.43 -8.94 -12.57
N ALA A 38 2.13 -8.74 -12.42
CA ALA A 38 1.14 -9.75 -12.82
C ALA A 38 1.06 -9.85 -14.35
N THR A 39 1.09 -8.70 -15.04
CA THR A 39 1.10 -8.65 -16.50
C THR A 39 2.40 -9.20 -17.08
N GLN A 40 3.54 -8.83 -16.50
CA GLN A 40 4.84 -9.32 -16.97
C GLN A 40 5.07 -10.79 -16.64
N PHE A 41 4.49 -11.31 -15.56
CA PHE A 41 4.48 -12.74 -15.27
C PHE A 41 3.79 -13.53 -16.38
N ALA A 42 2.58 -13.08 -16.79
CA ALA A 42 1.84 -13.73 -17.85
C ALA A 42 2.63 -13.75 -19.17
N GLU A 43 3.33 -12.67 -19.48
CA GLU A 43 4.15 -12.55 -20.69
C GLU A 43 5.42 -13.40 -20.64
N ALA A 44 6.13 -13.39 -19.50
CA ALA A 44 7.32 -14.21 -19.29
C ALA A 44 7.01 -15.71 -19.37
N ARG A 45 5.82 -16.12 -18.89
CA ARG A 45 5.34 -17.50 -18.97
C ARG A 45 5.04 -17.92 -20.42
N ARG A 46 4.51 -17.02 -21.24
CA ARG A 46 4.27 -17.27 -22.68
C ARG A 46 5.57 -17.37 -23.48
N SER A 47 6.57 -16.56 -23.12
CA SER A 47 7.89 -16.58 -23.77
C SER A 47 8.82 -17.70 -23.26
N SER A 48 8.33 -18.64 -22.44
CA SER A 48 9.15 -19.70 -21.80
C SER A 48 10.35 -19.19 -21.00
N ARG A 49 10.30 -17.94 -20.50
CA ARG A 49 11.36 -17.32 -19.69
C ARG A 49 11.12 -17.59 -18.20
N SER A 50 11.28 -18.85 -17.80
CA SER A 50 10.90 -19.35 -16.47
C SER A 50 11.53 -18.57 -15.31
N GLY A 51 12.79 -18.16 -15.41
CA GLY A 51 13.48 -17.39 -14.37
C GLY A 51 12.88 -15.99 -14.16
N ALA A 52 12.56 -15.28 -15.25
CA ALA A 52 11.92 -13.97 -15.17
C ALA A 52 10.48 -14.07 -14.66
N ALA A 53 9.76 -15.14 -15.02
CA ALA A 53 8.40 -15.38 -14.54
C ALA A 53 8.36 -15.51 -13.01
N VAL A 54 9.27 -16.27 -12.40
CA VAL A 54 9.32 -16.38 -10.93
C VAL A 54 9.54 -15.03 -10.26
N GLY A 55 10.44 -14.20 -10.81
CA GLY A 55 10.69 -12.85 -10.29
C GLY A 55 9.45 -11.97 -10.32
N PHE A 56 8.72 -11.96 -11.44
CA PHE A 56 7.48 -11.18 -11.56
C PHE A 56 6.33 -11.70 -10.68
N ALA A 57 6.22 -13.02 -10.51
CA ALA A 57 5.25 -13.61 -9.59
C ALA A 57 5.54 -13.22 -8.13
N LEU A 58 6.82 -13.22 -7.72
CA LEU A 58 7.23 -12.76 -6.39
C LEU A 58 6.94 -11.28 -6.20
N LEU A 59 7.21 -10.43 -7.19
CA LEU A 59 6.89 -9.00 -7.14
C LEU A 59 5.40 -8.78 -6.89
N THR A 60 4.54 -9.44 -7.67
CA THR A 60 3.08 -9.37 -7.48
C THR A 60 2.65 -9.87 -6.11
N GLY A 61 3.19 -11.01 -5.67
CA GLY A 61 2.88 -11.60 -4.38
C GLY A 61 3.25 -10.67 -3.22
N VAL A 62 4.46 -10.10 -3.23
CA VAL A 62 4.94 -9.19 -2.19
C VAL A 62 4.12 -7.91 -2.18
N CYS A 63 3.89 -7.28 -3.33
CA CYS A 63 3.08 -6.06 -3.40
C CYS A 63 1.64 -6.31 -2.91
N GLY A 64 1.02 -7.42 -3.31
CA GLY A 64 -0.31 -7.81 -2.83
C GLY A 64 -0.32 -8.05 -1.32
N ALA A 65 0.67 -8.77 -0.80
CA ALA A 65 0.78 -9.04 0.64
C ALA A 65 0.96 -7.76 1.47
N VAL A 66 1.75 -6.79 0.98
CA VAL A 66 1.95 -5.49 1.65
C VAL A 66 0.63 -4.73 1.75
N VAL A 67 -0.16 -4.68 0.67
CA VAL A 67 -1.46 -3.98 0.68
C VAL A 67 -2.45 -4.69 1.62
N ILE A 68 -2.53 -6.02 1.58
CA ILE A 68 -3.38 -6.80 2.49
C ILE A 68 -2.98 -6.56 3.94
N ALA A 69 -1.69 -6.61 4.25
CA ALA A 69 -1.18 -6.38 5.60
C ALA A 69 -1.53 -4.97 6.11
N ALA A 70 -1.40 -3.95 5.26
CA ALA A 70 -1.77 -2.58 5.62
C ALA A 70 -3.26 -2.44 5.95
N VAL A 71 -4.13 -3.07 5.15
CA VAL A 71 -5.59 -3.07 5.39
C VAL A 71 -5.95 -3.81 6.68
N VAL A 72 -5.41 -5.01 6.87
CA VAL A 72 -5.68 -5.84 8.07
C VAL A 72 -5.18 -5.14 9.33
N PHE A 73 -4.00 -4.53 9.29
CA PHE A 73 -3.47 -3.75 10.41
C PHE A 73 -4.37 -2.55 10.75
N GLY A 74 -4.83 -1.81 9.73
CA GLY A 74 -5.74 -0.69 9.92
C GLY A 74 -7.08 -1.10 10.55
N ILE A 75 -7.67 -2.19 10.06
CA ILE A 75 -8.90 -2.76 10.65
C ILE A 75 -8.65 -3.20 12.09
N GLY A 76 -7.55 -3.91 12.35
CA GLY A 76 -7.18 -4.34 13.70
C GLY A 76 -7.08 -3.17 14.67
N TYR A 77 -6.41 -2.09 14.26
CA TYR A 77 -6.27 -0.88 15.08
C TYR A 77 -7.61 -0.18 15.35
N LEU A 78 -8.55 -0.19 14.40
CA LEU A 78 -9.88 0.41 14.58
C LEU A 78 -10.80 -0.42 15.49
N VAL A 79 -10.57 -1.73 15.57
CA VAL A 79 -11.36 -2.66 16.39
C VAL A 79 -10.82 -2.79 17.82
N SER A 80 -9.54 -2.43 18.04
CA SER A 80 -8.86 -2.44 19.34
C SER A 80 -9.22 -1.21 20.18
#